data_AF-Q8S807-F1
#
_entry.id   AF-Q8S807-F1
#
_cell.length_a   1.000
_cell.length_b   1.000
_cell.length_c   1.000
_cell.angle_alpha   90.00
_cell.angle_beta   90.00
_cell.angle_gamma   90.00
#
_symmetry.space_group_name_H-M   'P 1'
#
loop_
_entity.id
_entity.type
_entity.pdbx_description
1 polymer ?
#
loop_
_entity_poly.entity_id
_entity_poly.type
_entity_poly.pdbx_seq_one_letter_code
_entity_poly.pdbx_strand_id
1 'polypeptide(L)'
;MPPRALPPVEDDAGRDWLGDLPEEVLHHIMSFLDARQAVRTCVLSRRWRNLWRTVPCINADFDEFDLVFYQGDDEDYDDVLAFKRFVNRLLELRDPTAMIDTFWLRYTTRPEGNTNSNEDAYGWISHALQKQARVLEVVVFCCLFELDHSVFTSCYLRRIAFSGIVLCKGFFAQLEAGCPALEDLFLHQCGVHDDEISSHTLKVLTFDSVFFYMPMDTVEFTLLNKTSISLPSVTSLTISTPEGFTPILKDTASVVTASVSVSVTMSSFRFRFDANDLGQYLQSLSGITNLEFNYQGSKFLLHDLHGKYPSIAIFSDYIHLNLSKLTIENHLQWCPEFLNVVNLTLGQWCLDSNFYALIVFLQNSPRLQKLTLKLEKSNMRISRRIIGELTEISFTCEHLNTVEVICSENDPQVITVQDFFVSSGMTSVQFHIKHWSPYANDLPAFIRSI
;
A
#
# COMPACT_ATOMS: atom_id res chain seq x y z
N MET A 1 57.03 56.75 0.85
CA MET A 1 56.15 55.83 0.10
C MET A 1 54.73 56.01 0.63
N PRO A 2 53.72 56.27 -0.20
CA PRO A 2 52.35 56.24 0.27
C PRO A 2 51.93 54.78 0.55
N PRO A 3 50.91 54.53 1.39
CA PRO A 3 50.44 53.18 1.65
C PRO A 3 49.86 52.59 0.37
N ARG A 4 50.21 51.33 0.05
CA ARG A 4 49.55 50.55 -1.01
C ARG A 4 48.05 50.51 -0.71
N ALA A 5 47.24 50.99 -1.64
CA ALA A 5 45.80 50.78 -1.60
C ALA A 5 45.54 49.27 -1.49
N LEU A 6 44.80 48.87 -0.45
CA LEU A 6 44.22 47.53 -0.36
C LEU A 6 43.31 47.33 -1.58
N PRO A 7 43.30 46.14 -2.21
CA PRO A 7 42.35 45.84 -3.25
C PRO A 7 40.92 46.00 -2.71
N PRO A 8 39.95 46.40 -3.54
CA PRO A 8 38.58 46.52 -3.10
C PRO A 8 38.12 45.15 -2.59
N VAL A 9 37.56 45.12 -1.38
CA VAL A 9 36.79 43.96 -0.92
C VAL A 9 35.56 43.93 -1.81
N GLU A 10 35.51 42.98 -2.75
CA GLU A 10 34.30 42.75 -3.53
C GLU A 10 33.19 42.36 -2.56
N ASP A 11 32.13 43.17 -2.57
CA ASP A 11 30.93 42.98 -1.78
C ASP A 11 30.19 41.75 -2.34
N ASP A 12 30.37 40.59 -1.70
CA ASP A 12 29.78 39.29 -2.08
C ASP A 12 28.24 39.25 -1.91
N ALA A 13 27.64 40.37 -1.48
CA ALA A 13 26.22 40.55 -1.21
C ALA A 13 25.30 40.50 -2.46
N GLY A 14 25.86 40.33 -3.66
CA GLY A 14 25.11 40.25 -4.93
C GLY A 14 25.42 39.01 -5.77
N ARG A 15 26.21 38.05 -5.27
CA ARG A 15 26.56 36.85 -6.02
C ARG A 15 25.35 35.91 -6.09
N ASP A 16 25.00 35.43 -7.29
CA ASP A 16 23.93 34.43 -7.47
C ASP A 16 24.50 33.02 -7.20
N TRP A 17 24.72 32.71 -5.92
CA TRP A 17 25.28 31.41 -5.49
C TRP A 17 24.45 30.22 -5.99
N LEU A 18 23.13 30.42 -6.11
CA LEU A 18 22.21 29.42 -6.62
C LEU A 18 22.37 29.27 -8.15
N GLY A 19 22.57 30.38 -8.85
CA GLY A 19 22.88 30.42 -10.27
C GLY A 19 24.27 29.92 -10.64
N ASP A 20 25.20 29.75 -9.69
CA ASP A 20 26.55 29.22 -9.93
C ASP A 20 26.61 27.67 -9.85
N LEU A 21 25.58 27.01 -9.31
CA LEU A 21 25.54 25.54 -9.14
C LEU A 21 25.49 24.79 -10.49
N PRO A 22 26.03 23.57 -10.61
CA PRO A 22 25.86 22.73 -11.80
C PRO A 22 24.39 22.41 -12.10
N GLU A 23 24.03 22.25 -13.38
CA GLU A 23 22.64 22.02 -13.80
C GLU A 23 22.06 20.75 -13.18
N GLU A 24 22.88 19.71 -13.00
CA GLU A 24 22.50 18.45 -12.37
C GLU A 24 22.06 18.65 -10.92
N VAL A 25 22.72 19.57 -10.19
CA VAL A 25 22.35 19.93 -8.82
C VAL A 25 21.03 20.70 -8.80
N LEU A 26 20.83 21.61 -9.76
CA LEU A 26 19.57 22.35 -9.88
C LEU A 26 18.41 21.42 -10.21
N HIS A 27 18.59 20.49 -11.15
CA HIS A 27 17.60 19.45 -11.44
C HIS A 27 17.32 18.57 -10.22
N HIS A 28 18.34 18.22 -9.43
CA HIS A 28 18.15 17.49 -8.19
C HIS A 28 17.34 18.29 -7.17
N ILE A 29 17.65 19.58 -6.97
CA ILE A 29 16.84 20.45 -6.09
C ILE A 29 15.39 20.51 -6.57
N MET A 30 15.18 20.71 -7.88
CA MET A 30 13.83 20.77 -8.46
C MET A 30 13.10 19.42 -8.42
N SER A 31 13.80 18.30 -8.32
CA SER A 31 13.17 16.98 -8.19
C SER A 31 12.40 16.78 -6.87
N PHE A 32 12.65 17.64 -5.88
CA PHE A 32 11.90 17.69 -4.62
C PHE A 32 10.72 18.68 -4.65
N LEU A 33 10.50 19.37 -5.77
CA LEU A 33 9.44 20.36 -5.89
C LEU A 33 8.27 19.80 -6.70
N ASP A 34 7.07 20.29 -6.36
CA ASP A 34 5.92 20.07 -7.22
C ASP A 34 6.07 20.80 -8.56
N ALA A 35 5.38 20.33 -9.59
CA ALA A 35 5.54 20.88 -10.93
C ALA A 35 5.20 22.37 -10.98
N ARG A 36 4.20 22.85 -10.23
CA ARG A 36 3.86 24.29 -10.20
C ARG A 36 4.94 25.10 -9.49
N GLN A 37 5.48 24.61 -8.39
CA GLN A 37 6.62 25.22 -7.69
C GLN A 37 7.86 25.26 -8.58
N ALA A 38 8.18 24.15 -9.25
CA ALA A 38 9.29 24.04 -10.19
C ALA A 38 9.17 25.10 -11.30
N VAL A 39 7.98 25.28 -11.90
CA VAL A 39 7.75 26.36 -12.87
C VAL A 39 7.90 27.74 -12.24
N ARG A 40 7.42 27.98 -11.00
CA ARG A 40 7.54 29.26 -10.30
C ARG A 40 8.98 29.68 -10.05
N THR A 41 9.93 28.74 -9.95
CA THR A 41 11.37 29.07 -9.85
C THR A 41 11.91 29.86 -11.04
N CYS A 42 11.19 29.90 -12.17
CA CYS A 42 11.60 30.63 -13.37
C CYS A 42 11.86 32.14 -13.17
N VAL A 43 11.35 32.71 -12.07
CA VAL A 43 11.54 34.13 -11.71
C VAL A 43 12.80 34.39 -10.88
N LEU A 44 13.46 33.35 -10.36
CA LEU A 44 14.62 33.50 -9.46
C LEU A 44 15.82 34.15 -10.16
N SER A 45 16.18 33.64 -11.35
CA SER A 45 17.21 34.26 -12.18
C SER A 45 17.08 33.81 -13.65
N ARG A 46 17.89 34.40 -14.53
CA ARG A 46 17.89 34.05 -15.96
C ARG A 46 18.20 32.57 -16.19
N ARG A 47 19.01 31.96 -15.31
CA ARG A 47 19.37 30.55 -15.39
C ARG A 47 18.18 29.64 -15.11
N TRP A 48 17.35 29.99 -14.14
CA TRP A 48 16.19 29.21 -13.72
C TRP A 48 14.99 29.29 -14.67
N ARG A 49 14.94 30.32 -15.53
CA ARG A 49 13.81 30.60 -16.42
C ARG A 49 13.30 29.37 -17.20
N ASN A 50 14.22 28.50 -17.64
CA ASN A 50 13.91 27.36 -18.51
C ASN A 50 14.22 25.99 -17.87
N LEU A 51 14.76 25.92 -16.65
CA LEU A 51 15.21 24.64 -16.07
C LEU A 51 14.06 23.63 -15.92
N TRP A 52 12.88 24.11 -15.50
CA TRP A 52 11.69 23.26 -15.36
C TRP A 52 11.32 22.50 -16.65
N ARG A 53 11.75 22.98 -17.83
CA ARG A 53 11.46 22.34 -19.12
C ARG A 53 12.26 21.04 -19.33
N THR A 54 13.38 20.89 -18.64
CA THR A 54 14.32 19.76 -18.76
C THR A 54 14.42 18.91 -17.50
N VAL A 55 13.80 19.33 -16.38
CA VAL A 55 13.77 18.55 -15.13
C VAL A 55 13.18 17.16 -15.40
N PRO A 56 13.87 16.08 -14.99
CA PRO A 56 13.45 14.70 -15.28
C PRO A 56 12.32 14.19 -14.37
N CYS A 57 12.04 14.86 -13.26
CA CYS A 57 10.99 14.51 -12.31
C CYS A 57 9.81 15.46 -12.45
N ILE A 58 8.61 14.92 -12.69
CA ILE A 58 7.39 15.72 -12.76
C ILE A 58 6.45 15.26 -11.66
N ASN A 59 6.14 16.16 -10.73
CA ASN A 59 5.11 15.94 -9.73
C ASN A 59 3.89 16.81 -10.02
N ALA A 60 2.89 16.24 -10.69
CA ALA A 60 1.62 16.91 -10.96
C ALA A 60 0.65 16.62 -9.80
N ASP A 61 0.66 17.47 -8.78
CA ASP A 61 -0.17 17.31 -7.58
C ASP A 61 -1.38 18.26 -7.60
N PHE A 62 -2.59 17.69 -7.53
CA PHE A 62 -3.83 18.44 -7.44
C PHE A 62 -3.91 19.26 -6.16
N ASP A 63 -3.28 18.84 -5.05
CA ASP A 63 -3.35 19.54 -3.77
C ASP A 63 -2.72 20.95 -3.86
N GLU A 64 -1.85 21.22 -4.84
CA GLU A 64 -1.35 22.58 -5.11
C GLU A 64 -2.43 23.54 -5.64
N PHE A 65 -3.55 22.98 -6.11
CA PHE A 65 -4.70 23.69 -6.66
C PHE A 65 -5.92 23.57 -5.74
N ASP A 66 -6.01 22.52 -4.91
CA ASP A 66 -7.04 22.33 -3.89
C ASP A 66 -6.89 23.33 -2.74
N LEU A 67 -7.30 24.56 -3.01
CA LEU A 67 -7.22 25.65 -2.07
C LEU A 67 -8.52 25.67 -1.26
N VAL A 68 -8.67 24.68 -0.36
CA VAL A 68 -9.79 24.52 0.61
C VAL A 68 -9.99 25.77 1.53
N PHE A 69 -9.28 26.88 1.32
CA PHE A 69 -9.35 28.09 2.13
C PHE A 69 -9.50 29.42 1.37
N TYR A 70 -9.75 29.44 0.05
CA TYR A 70 -10.26 30.70 -0.56
C TYR A 70 -11.73 30.90 -0.15
N GLN A 71 -11.91 31.63 0.95
CA GLN A 71 -13.12 32.42 1.23
C GLN A 71 -13.22 33.60 0.25
N GLY A 72 -13.15 33.33 -1.05
CA GLY A 72 -13.45 34.30 -2.10
C GLY A 72 -14.75 33.88 -2.75
N ASP A 73 -15.71 34.81 -2.83
CA ASP A 73 -17.07 34.63 -3.36
C ASP A 73 -17.14 34.27 -4.87
N ASP A 74 -16.12 33.62 -5.43
CA ASP A 74 -16.07 33.25 -6.86
C ASP A 74 -16.60 31.82 -7.02
N GLU A 75 -17.93 31.68 -7.09
CA GLU A 75 -18.64 30.41 -7.31
C GLU A 75 -18.25 29.69 -8.63
N ASP A 76 -17.48 30.36 -9.51
CA ASP A 76 -17.05 29.88 -10.83
C ASP A 76 -15.59 29.34 -10.89
N TYR A 77 -14.80 29.38 -9.81
CA TYR A 77 -13.42 28.86 -9.86
C TYR A 77 -13.41 27.32 -9.86
N ASP A 78 -12.95 26.73 -10.97
CA ASP A 78 -12.82 25.29 -11.12
C ASP A 78 -11.34 24.85 -10.99
N ASP A 79 -10.96 24.43 -9.77
CA ASP A 79 -9.63 23.93 -9.44
C ASP A 79 -9.20 22.76 -10.35
N VAL A 80 -10.13 21.87 -10.69
CA VAL A 80 -9.88 20.70 -11.56
C VAL A 80 -9.50 21.17 -12.97
N LEU A 81 -10.24 22.15 -13.50
CA LEU A 81 -9.93 22.73 -14.79
C LEU A 81 -8.61 23.51 -14.77
N ALA A 82 -8.33 24.25 -13.69
CA ALA A 82 -7.08 24.98 -13.52
C ALA A 82 -5.88 24.02 -13.50
N PHE A 83 -5.98 22.92 -12.75
CA PHE A 83 -4.99 21.85 -12.71
C PHE A 83 -4.77 21.24 -14.10
N LYS A 84 -5.84 20.82 -14.78
CA LYS A 84 -5.77 20.25 -16.14
C LYS A 84 -5.06 21.17 -17.12
N ARG A 85 -5.48 22.45 -17.16
CA ARG A 85 -4.86 23.47 -18.02
C ARG A 85 -3.38 23.64 -17.71
N PHE A 86 -3.00 23.63 -16.43
CA PHE A 86 -1.62 23.71 -16.01
C PHE A 86 -0.81 22.50 -16.50
N VAL A 87 -1.24 21.27 -16.23
CA VAL A 87 -0.50 20.05 -16.61
C VAL A 87 -0.40 19.92 -18.13
N ASN A 88 -1.48 20.18 -18.87
CA ASN A 88 -1.46 20.24 -20.33
C ASN A 88 -0.39 21.22 -20.82
N ARG A 89 -0.38 22.45 -20.29
CA ARG A 89 0.58 23.47 -20.71
C ARG A 89 2.02 23.15 -20.30
N LEU A 90 2.21 22.53 -19.13
CA LEU A 90 3.50 22.07 -18.64
C LEU A 90 4.11 21.07 -19.63
N LEU A 91 3.37 20.03 -19.99
CA LEU A 91 3.84 18.96 -20.89
C LEU A 91 4.04 19.47 -22.32
N GLU A 92 3.16 20.34 -22.83
CA GLU A 92 3.31 21.00 -24.13
C GLU A 92 4.61 21.81 -24.23
N LEU A 93 4.97 22.52 -23.15
CA LEU A 93 6.10 23.44 -23.17
C LEU A 93 7.43 22.80 -22.75
N ARG A 94 7.46 21.53 -22.30
CA ARG A 94 8.72 20.85 -22.00
C ARG A 94 9.66 20.81 -23.21
N ASP A 95 10.94 20.63 -22.92
CA ASP A 95 11.90 20.37 -23.99
C ASP A 95 11.54 19.03 -24.67
N PRO A 96 11.37 18.98 -26.01
CA PRO A 96 10.99 17.75 -26.70
C PRO A 96 12.02 16.62 -26.58
N THR A 97 13.28 16.94 -26.31
CA THR A 97 14.37 15.96 -26.16
C THR A 97 14.56 15.49 -24.72
N ALA A 98 14.04 16.25 -23.74
CA ALA A 98 14.18 15.91 -22.33
C ALA A 98 13.33 14.68 -21.96
N MET A 99 13.98 13.68 -21.41
CA MET A 99 13.34 12.48 -20.87
C MET A 99 12.60 12.81 -19.56
N ILE A 100 11.68 11.92 -19.19
CA ILE A 100 11.05 11.89 -17.87
C ILE A 100 11.57 10.64 -17.20
N ASP A 101 12.17 10.76 -16.02
CA ASP A 101 12.61 9.63 -15.22
C ASP A 101 11.48 9.18 -14.28
N THR A 102 10.83 10.16 -13.63
CA THR A 102 9.74 9.93 -12.66
C THR A 102 8.55 10.83 -12.98
N PHE A 103 7.36 10.23 -13.04
CA PHE A 103 6.09 10.93 -13.22
C PHE A 103 5.14 10.59 -12.08
N TRP A 104 4.77 11.59 -11.29
CA TRP A 104 3.78 11.50 -10.24
C TRP A 104 2.54 12.30 -10.64
N LEU A 105 1.38 11.67 -10.49
CA LEU A 105 0.08 12.29 -10.76
C LEU A 105 -0.83 12.05 -9.56
N ARG A 106 -1.13 13.11 -8.82
CA ARG A 106 -2.21 13.11 -7.83
C ARG A 106 -3.38 13.88 -8.41
N TYR A 107 -4.50 13.20 -8.57
CA TYR A 107 -5.62 13.71 -9.35
C TYR A 107 -6.94 13.50 -8.62
N THR A 108 -7.86 14.45 -8.78
CA THR A 108 -9.24 14.31 -8.32
C THR A 108 -10.20 14.40 -9.49
N THR A 109 -11.36 13.78 -9.32
CA THR A 109 -12.40 13.67 -10.32
C THR A 109 -13.72 14.10 -9.68
N ARG A 110 -14.52 14.92 -10.38
CA ARG A 110 -15.84 15.33 -9.89
C ARG A 110 -16.84 14.16 -10.06
N PRO A 111 -17.67 13.85 -9.06
CA PRO A 111 -18.66 12.76 -9.14
C PRO A 111 -19.78 13.01 -10.17
N GLU A 112 -19.99 14.26 -10.58
CA GLU A 112 -21.14 14.67 -11.37
C GLU A 112 -20.76 15.12 -12.79
N GLY A 113 -21.25 14.38 -13.80
CA GLY A 113 -21.45 14.90 -15.15
C GLY A 113 -20.45 14.47 -16.22
N ASN A 114 -20.85 13.44 -16.97
CA ASN A 114 -20.41 13.11 -18.33
C ASN A 114 -19.00 12.50 -18.53
N THR A 115 -18.98 11.44 -19.33
CA THR A 115 -18.04 10.31 -19.34
C THR A 115 -16.72 10.53 -20.10
N ASN A 116 -16.25 11.78 -20.21
CA ASN A 116 -15.00 12.12 -20.93
C ASN A 116 -13.96 12.84 -20.06
N SER A 117 -14.20 12.96 -18.75
CA SER A 117 -13.38 13.79 -17.84
C SER A 117 -11.97 13.26 -17.56
N ASN A 118 -11.59 12.07 -18.05
CA ASN A 118 -10.29 11.44 -17.75
C ASN A 118 -9.34 11.33 -18.96
N GLU A 119 -9.74 11.80 -20.16
CA GLU A 119 -8.89 11.75 -21.36
C GLU A 119 -7.52 12.45 -21.15
N ASP A 120 -7.52 13.56 -20.41
CA ASP A 120 -6.30 14.29 -20.09
C ASP A 120 -5.29 13.41 -19.33
N ALA A 121 -5.74 12.67 -18.31
CA ALA A 121 -4.88 11.83 -17.48
C ALA A 121 -4.22 10.71 -18.30
N TYR A 122 -4.97 10.08 -19.22
CA TYR A 122 -4.39 9.10 -20.14
C TYR A 122 -3.35 9.74 -21.06
N GLY A 123 -3.65 10.94 -21.58
CA GLY A 123 -2.70 11.71 -22.38
C GLY A 123 -1.40 12.01 -21.64
N TRP A 124 -1.50 12.37 -20.35
CA TRP A 124 -0.34 12.64 -19.50
C TRP A 124 0.48 11.39 -19.22
N ILE A 125 -0.17 10.28 -18.86
CA ILE A 125 0.49 8.98 -18.62
C ILE A 125 1.18 8.50 -19.91
N SER A 126 0.48 8.55 -21.05
CA SER A 126 1.03 8.18 -22.36
C SER A 126 2.24 9.05 -22.72
N HIS A 127 2.16 10.37 -22.49
CA HIS A 127 3.29 11.27 -22.69
C HIS A 127 4.49 10.88 -21.83
N ALA A 128 4.29 10.58 -20.54
CA ALA A 128 5.36 10.16 -19.64
C ALA A 128 6.04 8.88 -20.13
N LEU A 129 5.26 7.87 -20.54
CA LEU A 129 5.78 6.61 -21.06
C LEU A 129 6.55 6.80 -22.38
N GLN A 130 6.05 7.65 -23.29
CA GLN A 130 6.77 8.03 -24.52
C GLN A 130 8.09 8.75 -24.23
N LYS A 131 8.18 9.47 -23.10
CA LYS A 131 9.40 10.13 -22.62
C LYS A 131 10.26 9.24 -21.72
N GLN A 132 10.08 7.92 -21.79
CA GLN A 132 10.91 6.91 -21.15
C GLN A 132 10.84 6.90 -19.61
N ALA A 133 9.69 7.28 -19.05
CA ALA A 133 9.43 7.19 -17.62
C ALA A 133 9.78 5.81 -17.07
N ARG A 134 10.58 5.80 -15.98
CA ARG A 134 10.98 4.60 -15.25
C ARG A 134 10.10 4.35 -14.05
N VAL A 135 9.60 5.43 -13.45
CA VAL A 135 8.68 5.40 -12.31
C VAL A 135 7.41 6.14 -12.69
N LEU A 136 6.28 5.46 -12.53
CA LEU A 136 4.95 6.03 -12.70
C LEU A 136 4.16 5.83 -11.41
N GLU A 137 3.76 6.92 -10.76
CA GLU A 137 2.85 6.84 -9.61
C GLU A 137 1.60 7.68 -9.86
N VAL A 138 0.43 7.08 -9.69
CA VAL A 138 -0.86 7.70 -9.94
C VAL A 138 -1.79 7.47 -8.75
N VAL A 139 -2.27 8.55 -8.15
CA VAL A 139 -3.15 8.55 -6.98
C VAL A 139 -4.44 9.28 -7.30
N VAL A 140 -5.58 8.64 -7.04
CA VAL A 140 -6.92 9.20 -7.26
C VAL A 140 -7.71 9.18 -5.94
N PHE A 141 -8.24 10.34 -5.52
CA PHE A 141 -8.78 10.51 -4.16
C PHE A 141 -10.29 10.35 -3.99
N CYS A 142 -11.11 10.53 -5.04
CA CYS A 142 -12.58 10.70 -4.86
C CYS A 142 -13.47 9.77 -5.69
N CYS A 143 -12.92 9.00 -6.62
CA CYS A 143 -13.68 8.46 -7.74
C CYS A 143 -12.93 7.30 -8.39
N LEU A 144 -13.66 6.33 -8.93
CA LEU A 144 -13.08 5.18 -9.63
C LEU A 144 -12.52 5.65 -10.98
N PHE A 145 -11.20 5.59 -11.10
CA PHE A 145 -10.50 5.88 -12.34
C PHE A 145 -10.24 4.57 -13.08
N GLU A 146 -11.03 4.30 -14.12
CA GLU A 146 -10.78 3.18 -15.02
C GLU A 146 -9.57 3.53 -15.89
N LEU A 147 -8.54 2.70 -15.92
CA LEU A 147 -7.32 2.99 -16.68
C LEU A 147 -7.30 2.18 -17.98
N ASP A 148 -7.28 2.86 -19.13
CA ASP A 148 -7.00 2.20 -20.40
C ASP A 148 -5.57 1.65 -20.39
N HIS A 149 -5.45 0.33 -20.37
CA HIS A 149 -4.18 -0.35 -20.28
C HIS A 149 -3.39 -0.28 -21.59
N SER A 150 -3.99 0.10 -22.72
CA SER A 150 -3.32 0.16 -24.02
C SER A 150 -2.09 1.09 -24.05
N VAL A 151 -2.05 2.09 -23.15
CA VAL A 151 -0.93 3.05 -23.04
C VAL A 151 0.35 2.41 -22.49
N PHE A 152 0.26 1.24 -21.82
CA PHE A 152 1.39 0.56 -21.17
C PHE A 152 2.26 -0.19 -22.18
N THR A 153 3.01 0.57 -22.96
CA THR A 153 4.07 0.05 -23.84
C THR A 153 5.34 0.84 -23.58
N SER A 154 6.24 0.29 -22.76
CA SER A 154 7.51 0.94 -22.39
C SER A 154 8.57 -0.10 -22.01
N CYS A 155 9.73 -0.05 -22.66
CA CYS A 155 10.89 -0.86 -22.28
C CYS A 155 11.72 -0.25 -21.13
N TYR A 156 11.31 0.90 -20.59
CA TYR A 156 12.02 1.62 -19.53
C TYR A 156 11.30 1.62 -18.19
N LEU A 157 9.98 1.38 -18.19
CA LEU A 157 9.16 1.41 -16.99
C LEU A 157 9.58 0.26 -16.06
N ARG A 158 9.98 0.62 -14.83
CA ARG A 158 10.47 -0.32 -13.80
C ARG A 158 9.54 -0.40 -12.60
N ARG A 159 8.81 0.67 -12.32
CA ARG A 159 7.94 0.77 -11.16
C ARG A 159 6.62 1.44 -11.51
N ILE A 160 5.54 0.82 -11.07
CA ILE A 160 4.19 1.38 -11.08
C ILE A 160 3.66 1.40 -9.65
N ALA A 161 3.12 2.54 -9.23
CA ALA A 161 2.34 2.64 -7.99
C ALA A 161 0.99 3.30 -8.26
N PHE A 162 -0.09 2.58 -8.00
CA PHE A 162 -1.45 3.07 -8.19
C PHE A 162 -2.20 3.14 -6.88
N SER A 163 -3.02 4.18 -6.74
CA SER A 163 -3.96 4.33 -5.65
C SER A 163 -5.33 4.76 -6.17
N GLY A 164 -6.39 4.02 -5.82
CA GLY A 164 -7.76 4.38 -6.19
C GLY A 164 -8.11 4.15 -7.68
N ILE A 165 -7.41 3.22 -8.35
CA ILE A 165 -7.57 2.94 -9.78
C ILE A 165 -8.29 1.61 -10.01
N VAL A 166 -9.16 1.58 -11.01
CA VAL A 166 -9.77 0.36 -11.55
C VAL A 166 -8.97 -0.12 -12.76
N LEU A 167 -8.41 -1.33 -12.65
CA LEU A 167 -7.64 -2.00 -13.68
C LEU A 167 -8.56 -2.94 -14.46
N CYS A 168 -8.82 -2.58 -15.71
CA CYS A 168 -9.65 -3.37 -16.63
C CYS A 168 -9.03 -4.74 -16.90
N LYS A 169 -9.87 -5.68 -17.30
CA LYS A 169 -9.43 -7.01 -17.76
C LYS A 169 -8.43 -6.87 -18.91
N GLY A 170 -7.33 -7.61 -18.84
CA GLY A 170 -6.22 -7.57 -19.80
C GLY A 170 -5.04 -6.71 -19.34
N PHE A 171 -5.14 -6.00 -18.21
CA PHE A 171 -4.07 -5.12 -17.73
C PHE A 171 -2.76 -5.89 -17.50
N PHE A 172 -2.81 -7.02 -16.81
CA PHE A 172 -1.59 -7.81 -16.55
C PHE A 172 -1.00 -8.43 -17.83
N ALA A 173 -1.84 -8.89 -18.75
CA ALA A 173 -1.38 -9.37 -20.06
C ALA A 173 -0.67 -8.26 -20.86
N GLN A 174 -1.17 -7.03 -20.76
CA GLN A 174 -0.54 -5.88 -21.39
C GLN A 174 0.77 -5.47 -20.72
N LEU A 175 0.89 -5.54 -19.39
CA LEU A 175 2.16 -5.32 -18.71
C LEU A 175 3.21 -6.37 -19.12
N GLU A 176 2.81 -7.64 -19.18
CA GLU A 176 3.66 -8.75 -19.60
C GLU A 176 4.19 -8.58 -21.04
N ALA A 177 3.33 -8.11 -21.95
CA ALA A 177 3.69 -7.91 -23.35
C ALA A 177 4.41 -6.57 -23.62
N GLY A 178 4.03 -5.51 -22.91
CA GLY A 178 4.40 -4.13 -23.22
C GLY A 178 5.45 -3.52 -22.29
N CYS A 179 5.67 -4.09 -21.10
CA CYS A 179 6.57 -3.54 -20.08
C CYS A 179 7.61 -4.57 -19.59
N PRO A 180 8.55 -5.00 -20.45
CA PRO A 180 9.49 -6.09 -20.13
C PRO A 180 10.52 -5.75 -19.03
N ALA A 181 10.61 -4.49 -18.61
CA ALA A 181 11.52 -4.03 -17.55
C ALA A 181 10.82 -3.78 -16.21
N LEU A 182 9.51 -4.07 -16.10
CA LEU A 182 8.72 -3.78 -14.90
C LEU A 182 9.06 -4.77 -13.79
N GLU A 183 9.58 -4.26 -12.67
CA GLU A 183 10.01 -5.06 -11.52
C GLU A 183 9.11 -4.84 -10.29
N ASP A 184 8.59 -3.62 -10.12
CA ASP A 184 7.85 -3.23 -8.92
C ASP A 184 6.42 -2.78 -9.26
N LEU A 185 5.42 -3.41 -8.65
CA LEU A 185 4.01 -3.04 -8.78
C LEU A 185 3.36 -2.87 -7.41
N PHE A 186 2.89 -1.65 -7.13
CA PHE A 186 2.16 -1.29 -5.92
C PHE A 186 0.74 -0.88 -6.26
N LEU A 187 -0.24 -1.56 -5.67
CA LEU A 187 -1.66 -1.31 -5.88
C LEU A 187 -2.31 -1.05 -4.52
N HIS A 188 -2.74 0.18 -4.25
CA HIS A 188 -3.45 0.58 -3.04
C HIS A 188 -4.89 0.95 -3.37
N GLN A 189 -5.88 0.38 -2.68
CA GLN A 189 -7.30 0.66 -2.95
C GLN A 189 -7.68 0.53 -4.44
N CYS A 190 -7.04 -0.39 -5.17
CA CYS A 190 -7.29 -0.62 -6.59
C CYS A 190 -8.29 -1.77 -6.80
N GLY A 191 -9.16 -1.62 -7.79
CA GLY A 191 -9.98 -2.71 -8.32
C GLY A 191 -9.25 -3.43 -9.45
N VAL A 192 -9.26 -4.76 -9.48
CA VAL A 192 -8.65 -5.56 -10.56
C VAL A 192 -9.71 -6.48 -11.14
N HIS A 193 -9.93 -6.38 -12.46
CA HIS A 193 -10.90 -7.20 -13.19
C HIS A 193 -10.28 -8.42 -13.89
N ASP A 194 -8.96 -8.59 -13.84
CA ASP A 194 -8.27 -9.77 -14.37
C ASP A 194 -8.61 -11.03 -13.56
N ASP A 195 -8.97 -12.11 -14.27
CA ASP A 195 -9.23 -13.43 -13.67
C ASP A 195 -7.92 -14.16 -13.29
N GLU A 196 -6.83 -13.84 -13.99
CA GLU A 196 -5.50 -14.40 -13.80
C GLU A 196 -4.47 -13.27 -13.79
N ILE A 197 -3.65 -13.25 -12.75
CA ILE A 197 -2.54 -12.31 -12.58
C ILE A 197 -1.25 -13.10 -12.80
N SER A 198 -0.55 -12.82 -13.89
CA SER A 198 0.72 -13.45 -14.20
C SER A 198 1.78 -12.41 -14.59
N SER A 199 3.02 -12.65 -14.17
CA SER A 199 4.16 -11.85 -14.62
C SER A 199 5.48 -12.59 -14.41
N HIS A 200 6.36 -12.57 -15.42
CA HIS A 200 7.72 -13.10 -15.32
C HIS A 200 8.77 -12.06 -14.90
N THR A 201 8.43 -10.77 -14.90
CA THR A 201 9.38 -9.68 -14.65
C THR A 201 9.29 -9.11 -13.25
N LEU A 202 8.10 -9.17 -12.63
CA LEU A 202 7.86 -8.61 -11.30
C LEU A 202 8.72 -9.30 -10.24
N LYS A 203 9.38 -8.49 -9.41
CA LYS A 203 10.14 -8.87 -8.22
C LYS A 203 9.42 -8.49 -6.94
N VAL A 204 8.67 -7.38 -6.97
CA VAL A 204 7.89 -6.86 -5.85
C VAL A 204 6.45 -6.64 -6.29
N LEU A 205 5.52 -7.27 -5.60
CA LEU A 205 4.08 -7.03 -5.75
C LEU A 205 3.49 -6.64 -4.40
N THR A 206 2.81 -5.50 -4.36
CA THR A 206 2.02 -5.07 -3.21
C THR A 206 0.58 -4.85 -3.64
N PHE A 207 -0.35 -5.53 -2.99
CA PHE A 207 -1.77 -5.37 -3.13
C PHE A 207 -2.34 -4.98 -1.77
N ASP A 208 -2.81 -3.74 -1.61
CA ASP A 208 -3.29 -3.20 -0.34
C ASP A 208 -4.68 -2.58 -0.49
N SER A 209 -5.72 -3.35 -0.20
CA SER A 209 -7.10 -3.03 -0.63
C SER A 209 -8.04 -2.58 0.49
N VAL A 210 -7.54 -1.81 1.46
CA VAL A 210 -8.37 -1.29 2.54
C VAL A 210 -9.22 -0.11 2.05
N PHE A 211 -10.43 -0.35 1.58
CA PHE A 211 -11.35 0.70 1.11
C PHE A 211 -11.99 1.45 2.29
N PHE A 212 -11.76 2.77 2.38
CA PHE A 212 -12.35 3.61 3.44
C PHE A 212 -13.51 4.52 2.98
N TYR A 213 -13.73 4.72 1.66
CA TYR A 213 -14.49 5.89 1.18
C TYR A 213 -15.49 5.68 0.01
N MET A 214 -15.89 4.45 -0.35
CA MET A 214 -16.81 4.27 -1.50
C MET A 214 -18.28 4.04 -1.08
N PRO A 215 -19.26 4.62 -1.80
CA PRO A 215 -20.68 4.38 -1.57
C PRO A 215 -21.04 2.90 -1.82
N MET A 216 -21.82 2.34 -0.89
CA MET A 216 -22.22 0.91 -0.83
C MET A 216 -22.87 0.36 -2.10
N ASP A 217 -23.37 1.23 -2.99
CA ASP A 217 -24.12 0.84 -4.19
C ASP A 217 -23.22 0.60 -5.41
N THR A 218 -21.94 0.95 -5.32
CA THR A 218 -20.92 0.70 -6.38
C THR A 218 -20.06 -0.54 -6.10
N VAL A 219 -20.39 -1.31 -5.06
CA VAL A 219 -19.63 -2.44 -4.54
C VAL A 219 -19.88 -3.71 -5.39
N GLU A 220 -19.57 -3.62 -6.69
CA GLU A 220 -19.45 -4.77 -7.60
C GLU A 220 -17.99 -4.90 -8.13
N PHE A 221 -16.98 -4.61 -7.30
CA PHE A 221 -15.58 -4.84 -7.69
C PHE A 221 -15.17 -6.30 -7.49
N THR A 222 -15.64 -7.16 -8.40
CA THR A 222 -14.89 -8.04 -9.33
C THR A 222 -13.47 -8.55 -9.01
N LEU A 223 -13.07 -8.67 -7.74
CA LEU A 223 -12.15 -9.73 -7.30
C LEU A 223 -12.95 -10.96 -6.82
N LEU A 224 -14.19 -11.07 -7.28
CA LEU A 224 -15.24 -11.96 -6.79
C LEU A 224 -15.08 -13.43 -7.16
N ASN A 225 -14.11 -13.75 -8.02
CA ASN A 225 -13.80 -15.12 -8.41
C ASN A 225 -12.34 -15.40 -8.08
N LYS A 226 -12.06 -16.62 -7.57
CA LYS A 226 -10.74 -17.17 -7.23
C LYS A 226 -9.62 -16.76 -8.21
N THR A 227 -9.08 -15.54 -8.07
CA THR A 227 -8.06 -15.02 -8.97
C THR A 227 -6.81 -15.85 -8.73
N SER A 228 -6.29 -16.47 -9.79
CA SER A 228 -5.02 -17.16 -9.67
C SER A 228 -3.87 -16.20 -9.93
N ILE A 229 -2.89 -16.20 -9.03
CA ILE A 229 -1.70 -15.37 -9.13
C ILE A 229 -0.50 -16.28 -9.37
N SER A 230 0.15 -16.17 -10.53
CA SER A 230 1.38 -16.91 -10.88
C SER A 230 2.52 -15.92 -11.09
N LEU A 231 3.45 -15.88 -10.15
CA LEU A 231 4.52 -14.87 -10.10
C LEU A 231 5.88 -15.52 -9.85
N PRO A 232 6.45 -16.21 -10.86
CA PRO A 232 7.65 -17.03 -10.70
C PRO A 232 8.91 -16.25 -10.32
N SER A 233 8.94 -14.93 -10.48
CA SER A 233 10.11 -14.09 -10.18
C SER A 233 9.96 -13.23 -8.92
N VAL A 234 8.80 -13.25 -8.25
CA VAL A 234 8.53 -12.37 -7.12
C VAL A 234 9.27 -12.84 -5.88
N THR A 235 10.03 -11.93 -5.27
CA THR A 235 10.78 -12.17 -4.03
C THR A 235 10.11 -11.57 -2.81
N SER A 236 9.32 -10.51 -3.01
CA SER A 236 8.56 -9.82 -1.96
C SER A 236 7.11 -9.66 -2.38
N LEU A 237 6.21 -10.30 -1.63
CA LEU A 237 4.77 -10.30 -1.89
C LEU A 237 4.04 -9.68 -0.69
N THR A 238 3.24 -8.64 -0.92
CA THR A 238 2.33 -8.09 0.09
C THR A 238 0.91 -8.16 -0.43
N ILE A 239 0.01 -8.82 0.30
CA ILE A 239 -1.42 -8.91 -0.06
C ILE A 239 -2.25 -8.64 1.19
N SER A 240 -2.84 -7.44 1.27
CA SER A 240 -3.96 -7.15 2.15
C SER A 240 -5.23 -7.35 1.33
N THR A 241 -5.93 -8.46 1.57
CA THR A 241 -7.11 -8.79 0.79
C THR A 241 -8.33 -8.02 1.26
N PRO A 242 -9.22 -7.59 0.33
CA PRO A 242 -10.51 -7.10 0.72
C PRO A 242 -11.35 -8.29 1.18
N GLU A 243 -12.49 -7.99 1.79
CA GLU A 243 -13.33 -8.97 2.45
C GLU A 243 -13.66 -10.22 1.60
N GLY A 244 -13.36 -11.40 2.12
CA GLY A 244 -13.68 -12.69 1.48
C GLY A 244 -12.81 -13.06 0.27
N PHE A 245 -11.84 -12.22 -0.09
CA PHE A 245 -10.89 -12.51 -1.16
C PHE A 245 -9.67 -13.27 -0.60
N THR A 246 -9.38 -14.44 -1.17
CA THR A 246 -8.11 -15.13 -0.99
C THR A 246 -7.64 -15.66 -2.35
N PRO A 247 -6.65 -15.01 -2.97
CA PRO A 247 -6.17 -15.45 -4.27
C PRO A 247 -5.48 -16.81 -4.16
N ILE A 248 -5.61 -17.64 -5.18
CA ILE A 248 -4.85 -18.89 -5.26
C ILE A 248 -3.46 -18.54 -5.80
N LEU A 249 -2.47 -18.55 -4.91
CA LEU A 249 -1.09 -18.31 -5.31
C LEU A 249 -0.52 -19.61 -5.92
N LYS A 250 0.02 -19.48 -7.13
CA LYS A 250 0.76 -20.49 -7.88
C LYS A 250 2.21 -20.04 -8.02
N ASP A 251 3.12 -21.00 -8.17
CA ASP A 251 4.53 -20.74 -8.47
C ASP A 251 5.26 -19.83 -7.45
N THR A 252 4.92 -19.94 -6.16
CA THR A 252 5.48 -19.12 -5.07
C THR A 252 6.90 -19.53 -4.64
N ALA A 253 7.58 -20.37 -5.42
CA ALA A 253 8.89 -20.94 -5.06
C ALA A 253 10.01 -19.88 -4.91
N SER A 254 9.88 -18.74 -5.57
CA SER A 254 10.83 -17.62 -5.51
C SER A 254 10.53 -16.61 -4.39
N VAL A 255 9.36 -16.70 -3.77
CA VAL A 255 8.93 -15.75 -2.74
C VAL A 255 9.72 -15.98 -1.46
N VAL A 256 10.60 -15.03 -1.15
CA VAL A 256 11.42 -15.06 0.07
C VAL A 256 10.62 -14.50 1.24
N THR A 257 9.92 -13.38 0.99
CA THR A 257 9.15 -12.63 2.00
C THR A 257 7.71 -12.46 1.55
N ALA A 258 6.76 -12.85 2.40
CA ALA A 258 5.33 -12.61 2.19
C ALA A 258 4.73 -11.88 3.39
N SER A 259 3.94 -10.83 3.14
CA SER A 259 3.12 -10.15 4.13
C SER A 259 1.67 -10.22 3.70
N VAL A 260 0.85 -10.94 4.46
CA VAL A 260 -0.50 -11.28 4.06
C VAL A 260 -1.48 -10.92 5.17
N SER A 261 -2.53 -10.19 4.82
CA SER A 261 -3.60 -9.80 5.74
C SER A 261 -4.95 -10.24 5.18
N VAL A 262 -5.69 -11.02 5.98
CA VAL A 262 -7.05 -11.48 5.64
C VAL A 262 -8.06 -10.73 6.50
N SER A 263 -9.05 -10.10 5.86
CA SER A 263 -10.13 -9.36 6.54
C SER A 263 -11.50 -10.03 6.33
N VAL A 264 -12.32 -10.11 7.38
CA VAL A 264 -13.69 -10.67 7.36
C VAL A 264 -14.65 -9.66 7.99
N THR A 265 -15.58 -9.07 7.21
CA THR A 265 -16.55 -8.07 7.71
C THR A 265 -18.03 -8.43 7.44
N MET A 266 -19.00 -7.51 7.57
CA MET A 266 -20.46 -7.78 7.38
C MET A 266 -20.94 -7.75 5.92
N SER A 267 -20.13 -7.31 4.94
CA SER A 267 -20.46 -7.46 3.50
C SER A 267 -20.51 -8.93 3.08
N SER A 268 -20.01 -9.83 3.92
CA SER A 268 -19.79 -11.25 3.74
C SER A 268 -21.06 -12.10 3.68
N PHE A 269 -22.26 -11.52 3.68
CA PHE A 269 -23.50 -12.29 3.49
C PHE A 269 -23.50 -13.09 2.17
N ARG A 270 -22.65 -12.71 1.19
CA ARG A 270 -22.48 -13.47 -0.06
C ARG A 270 -21.33 -14.48 -0.06
N PHE A 271 -20.34 -14.40 0.84
CA PHE A 271 -19.10 -15.20 0.77
C PHE A 271 -18.82 -15.92 2.09
N ARG A 272 -19.00 -17.24 2.10
CA ARG A 272 -18.55 -18.09 3.21
C ARG A 272 -17.03 -18.27 3.07
N PHE A 273 -16.25 -17.56 3.88
CA PHE A 273 -14.84 -17.84 4.11
C PHE A 273 -14.74 -18.77 5.33
N ASP A 274 -14.18 -19.96 5.16
CA ASP A 274 -14.02 -20.94 6.22
C ASP A 274 -12.56 -21.30 6.52
N ALA A 275 -12.37 -22.25 7.44
CA ALA A 275 -11.04 -22.70 7.83
C ALA A 275 -10.29 -23.47 6.73
N ASN A 276 -11.01 -24.09 5.78
CA ASN A 276 -10.41 -24.76 4.62
C ASN A 276 -9.87 -23.75 3.63
N ASP A 277 -10.61 -22.66 3.38
CA ASP A 277 -10.15 -21.57 2.51
C ASP A 277 -8.87 -20.95 3.08
N LEU A 278 -8.84 -20.69 4.39
CA LEU A 278 -7.65 -20.20 5.08
C LEU A 278 -6.48 -21.18 4.95
N GLY A 279 -6.73 -22.48 5.15
CA GLY A 279 -5.69 -23.50 5.04
C GLY A 279 -5.13 -23.65 3.63
N GLN A 280 -5.97 -23.60 2.59
CA GLN A 280 -5.51 -23.58 1.21
C GLN A 280 -4.66 -22.35 0.90
N TYR A 281 -5.06 -21.20 1.42
CA TYR A 281 -4.32 -19.96 1.22
C TYR A 281 -2.95 -20.00 1.90
N LEU A 282 -2.89 -20.42 3.17
CA LEU A 282 -1.62 -20.59 3.88
C LEU A 282 -0.74 -21.68 3.25
N GLN A 283 -1.34 -22.76 2.72
CA GLN A 283 -0.59 -23.82 2.05
C GLN A 283 0.21 -23.29 0.85
N SER A 284 -0.35 -22.33 0.12
CA SER A 284 0.33 -21.67 -1.01
C SER A 284 1.56 -20.86 -0.59
N LEU A 285 1.69 -20.55 0.70
CA LEU A 285 2.80 -19.79 1.31
C LEU A 285 3.80 -20.69 2.05
N SER A 286 3.61 -22.02 2.07
CA SER A 286 4.44 -22.95 2.86
C SER A 286 5.95 -22.93 2.53
N GLY A 287 6.32 -22.51 1.31
CA GLY A 287 7.70 -22.47 0.83
C GLY A 287 8.54 -21.27 1.29
N ILE A 288 7.92 -20.23 1.85
CA ILE A 288 8.58 -18.94 2.13
C ILE A 288 9.50 -18.97 3.37
N THR A 289 10.37 -17.95 3.49
CA THR A 289 11.32 -17.84 4.62
C THR A 289 10.92 -16.79 5.66
N ASN A 290 10.31 -15.68 5.21
CA ASN A 290 9.82 -14.62 6.07
C ASN A 290 8.32 -14.46 5.85
N LEU A 291 7.53 -14.72 6.89
CA LEU A 291 6.08 -14.60 6.83
C LEU A 291 5.61 -13.54 7.81
N GLU A 292 4.87 -12.55 7.32
CA GLU A 292 3.98 -11.74 8.12
C GLU A 292 2.55 -12.14 7.82
N PHE A 293 1.80 -12.54 8.85
CA PHE A 293 0.40 -12.93 8.70
C PHE A 293 -0.48 -12.16 9.68
N ASN A 294 -1.51 -11.52 9.13
CA ASN A 294 -2.49 -10.77 9.90
C ASN A 294 -3.92 -11.25 9.60
N TYR A 295 -4.75 -11.29 10.64
CA TYR A 295 -6.15 -11.65 10.56
C TYR A 295 -7.00 -10.56 11.22
N GLN A 296 -7.95 -10.03 10.47
CA GLN A 296 -8.83 -8.95 10.89
C GLN A 296 -10.29 -9.34 10.77
N GLY A 297 -10.93 -9.68 11.88
CA GLY A 297 -12.39 -9.80 11.96
C GLY A 297 -13.08 -8.46 12.27
N SER A 298 -14.29 -8.24 11.77
CA SER A 298 -15.11 -7.09 12.16
C SER A 298 -16.10 -7.45 13.28
N LYS A 299 -16.34 -6.50 14.20
CA LYS A 299 -17.45 -6.53 15.17
C LYS A 299 -18.27 -5.26 14.97
N PHE A 300 -19.54 -5.40 14.61
CA PHE A 300 -20.46 -4.28 14.59
C PHE A 300 -21.13 -4.09 15.96
N LEU A 301 -21.23 -2.86 16.44
CA LEU A 301 -22.12 -2.47 17.53
C LEU A 301 -23.32 -1.76 16.89
N LEU A 302 -24.46 -2.45 16.79
CA LEU A 302 -25.68 -1.97 16.13
C LEU A 302 -26.38 -0.77 16.82
N HIS A 303 -25.86 -0.28 17.96
CA HIS A 303 -26.56 0.73 18.75
C HIS A 303 -26.67 2.11 18.08
N ASP A 304 -25.82 2.44 17.08
CA ASP A 304 -25.80 3.77 16.44
C ASP A 304 -26.66 3.91 15.16
N LEU A 305 -27.19 2.82 14.61
CA LEU A 305 -27.91 2.86 13.31
C LEU A 305 -29.43 2.90 13.43
N HIS A 306 -29.98 2.54 14.60
CA HIS A 306 -31.43 2.48 14.83
C HIS A 306 -32.15 3.83 14.67
N GLY A 307 -31.43 4.96 14.76
CA GLY A 307 -31.99 6.29 14.59
C GLY A 307 -31.98 6.84 13.16
N LYS A 308 -31.20 6.26 12.23
CA LYS A 308 -30.88 6.91 10.94
C LYS A 308 -31.34 6.13 9.70
N TYR A 309 -31.54 4.81 9.79
CA TYR A 309 -31.92 3.98 8.63
C TYR A 309 -32.96 2.90 9.00
N PRO A 310 -34.27 3.20 8.91
CA PRO A 310 -35.34 2.25 9.24
C PRO A 310 -35.41 1.03 8.29
N SER A 311 -34.70 1.05 7.15
CA SER A 311 -34.63 -0.05 6.17
C SER A 311 -33.76 -1.23 6.64
N ILE A 312 -32.94 -1.08 7.69
CA ILE A 312 -32.05 -2.14 8.22
C ILE A 312 -32.83 -3.19 9.05
N ALA A 313 -34.09 -2.93 9.36
CA ALA A 313 -34.97 -3.85 10.10
C ALA A 313 -35.24 -5.20 9.40
N ILE A 314 -34.84 -5.36 8.13
CA ILE A 314 -35.09 -6.58 7.33
C ILE A 314 -34.09 -7.72 7.65
N PHE A 315 -33.02 -7.46 8.42
CA PHE A 315 -32.02 -8.48 8.79
C PHE A 315 -32.13 -8.95 10.24
N SER A 316 -33.34 -9.03 10.81
CA SER A 316 -33.52 -9.43 12.21
C SER A 316 -33.02 -10.84 12.54
N ASP A 317 -33.01 -11.74 11.56
CA ASP A 317 -32.53 -13.12 11.74
C ASP A 317 -30.99 -13.24 11.77
N TYR A 318 -30.26 -12.16 11.45
CA TYR A 318 -28.79 -12.13 11.41
C TYR A 318 -28.13 -11.43 12.61
N ILE A 319 -28.93 -11.03 13.61
CA ILE A 319 -28.55 -10.19 14.76
C ILE A 319 -27.52 -10.85 15.73
N HIS A 320 -27.10 -12.09 15.49
CA HIS A 320 -26.17 -12.81 16.38
C HIS A 320 -24.85 -13.28 15.74
N LEU A 321 -24.52 -12.89 14.51
CA LEU A 321 -23.28 -13.32 13.86
C LEU A 321 -22.06 -12.56 14.40
N ASN A 322 -21.33 -13.19 15.31
CA ASN A 322 -20.02 -12.74 15.75
C ASN A 322 -18.96 -13.02 14.66
N LEU A 323 -18.95 -12.20 13.60
CA LEU A 323 -18.03 -12.29 12.46
C LEU A 323 -16.55 -12.00 12.80
N SER A 324 -16.26 -11.75 14.08
CA SER A 324 -14.89 -11.60 14.58
C SER A 324 -14.22 -12.93 14.95
N LYS A 325 -14.91 -14.07 14.74
CA LYS A 325 -14.47 -15.40 15.15
C LYS A 325 -14.46 -16.38 13.96
N LEU A 326 -13.29 -16.96 13.66
CA LEU A 326 -13.17 -18.16 12.84
C LEU A 326 -13.06 -19.38 13.77
N THR A 327 -13.97 -20.35 13.65
CA THR A 327 -13.94 -21.58 14.47
C THR A 327 -13.33 -22.71 13.65
N ILE A 328 -12.29 -23.32 14.18
CA ILE A 328 -11.65 -24.50 13.61
C ILE A 328 -12.34 -25.74 14.22
N GLU A 329 -12.92 -26.59 13.37
CA GLU A 329 -13.50 -27.86 13.81
C GLU A 329 -12.40 -28.85 14.23
N ASN A 330 -12.72 -29.74 15.16
CA ASN A 330 -11.76 -30.74 15.67
C ASN A 330 -11.20 -31.59 14.51
N HIS A 331 -9.88 -31.80 14.51
CA HIS A 331 -9.09 -32.50 13.49
C HIS A 331 -8.78 -31.73 12.20
N LEU A 332 -9.24 -30.48 12.04
CA LEU A 332 -8.94 -29.70 10.85
C LEU A 332 -7.53 -29.06 10.93
N GLN A 333 -6.61 -29.51 10.06
CA GLN A 333 -5.31 -28.85 9.86
C GLN A 333 -5.50 -27.61 8.98
N TRP A 334 -5.84 -26.48 9.60
CA TRP A 334 -5.97 -25.19 8.90
C TRP A 334 -4.63 -24.47 8.70
N CYS A 335 -3.59 -24.85 9.44
CA CYS A 335 -2.26 -24.27 9.33
C CYS A 335 -1.31 -25.33 8.78
N PRO A 336 -0.66 -25.09 7.63
CA PRO A 336 0.29 -26.03 7.04
C PRO A 336 1.64 -26.01 7.76
N GLU A 337 2.48 -27.01 7.51
CA GLU A 337 3.87 -26.99 7.95
C GLU A 337 4.68 -25.95 7.16
N PHE A 338 5.30 -25.03 7.89
CA PHE A 338 6.20 -23.99 7.38
C PHE A 338 7.67 -24.38 7.59
N LEU A 339 8.13 -25.36 6.82
CA LEU A 339 9.47 -25.96 6.97
C LEU A 339 10.64 -24.99 6.71
N ASN A 340 10.38 -23.88 6.01
CA ASN A 340 11.39 -22.90 5.62
C ASN A 340 11.30 -21.58 6.39
N VAL A 341 10.24 -21.35 7.17
CA VAL A 341 10.04 -20.07 7.85
C VAL A 341 11.05 -19.90 8.99
N VAL A 342 11.84 -18.82 8.90
CA VAL A 342 12.86 -18.42 9.86
C VAL A 342 12.40 -17.20 10.67
N ASN A 343 11.67 -16.28 10.01
CA ASN A 343 11.10 -15.09 10.64
C ASN A 343 9.57 -15.12 10.48
N LEU A 344 8.86 -15.11 11.60
CA LEU A 344 7.39 -15.05 11.62
C LEU A 344 6.93 -13.77 12.31
N THR A 345 6.01 -13.04 11.69
CA THR A 345 5.35 -11.88 12.27
C THR A 345 3.86 -12.15 12.34
N LEU A 346 3.26 -11.99 13.52
CA LEU A 346 1.83 -12.15 13.74
C LEU A 346 1.24 -10.90 14.39
N GLY A 347 -0.03 -10.61 14.08
CA GLY A 347 -0.80 -9.56 14.74
C GLY A 347 -1.37 -9.99 16.10
N GLN A 348 -1.92 -9.04 16.85
CA GLN A 348 -2.50 -9.26 18.19
C GLN A 348 -3.57 -10.37 18.25
N TRP A 349 -4.27 -10.62 17.15
CA TRP A 349 -5.32 -11.65 17.03
C TRP A 349 -4.86 -13.06 17.44
N CYS A 350 -3.55 -13.35 17.38
CA CYS A 350 -3.00 -14.65 17.77
C CYS A 350 -2.88 -14.85 19.30
N LEU A 351 -3.00 -13.77 20.08
CA LEU A 351 -2.91 -13.78 21.54
C LEU A 351 -4.27 -13.99 22.22
N ASP A 352 -5.36 -13.88 21.45
CA ASP A 352 -6.70 -14.21 21.90
C ASP A 352 -6.88 -15.74 22.07
N SER A 353 -8.00 -16.16 22.66
CA SER A 353 -8.41 -17.58 22.74
C SER A 353 -7.36 -18.51 23.35
N ASN A 354 -6.73 -18.08 24.44
CA ASN A 354 -5.67 -18.82 25.12
C ASN A 354 -4.47 -19.14 24.21
N PHE A 355 -4.09 -18.22 23.33
CA PHE A 355 -2.95 -18.36 22.43
C PHE A 355 -3.09 -19.50 21.40
N TYR A 356 -4.31 -19.98 21.14
CA TYR A 356 -4.56 -21.11 20.22
C TYR A 356 -3.81 -20.96 18.90
N ALA A 357 -4.02 -19.84 18.19
CA ALA A 357 -3.40 -19.64 16.90
C ALA A 357 -1.88 -19.48 16.98
N LEU A 358 -1.38 -18.78 18.00
CA LEU A 358 0.06 -18.66 18.24
C LEU A 358 0.70 -20.05 18.41
N ILE A 359 0.10 -20.91 19.25
CA ILE A 359 0.58 -22.28 19.48
C ILE A 359 0.60 -23.07 18.18
N VAL A 360 -0.47 -23.02 17.38
CA VAL A 360 -0.54 -23.71 16.09
C VAL A 360 0.57 -23.25 15.14
N PHE A 361 0.83 -21.95 15.03
CA PHE A 361 1.92 -21.43 14.19
C PHE A 361 3.30 -21.88 14.70
N LEU A 362 3.51 -21.89 16.03
CA LEU A 362 4.76 -22.35 16.63
C LEU A 362 5.00 -23.85 16.40
N GLN A 363 3.95 -24.68 16.55
CA GLN A 363 4.01 -26.13 16.26
C GLN A 363 4.37 -26.43 14.80
N ASN A 364 3.91 -25.59 13.87
CA ASN A 364 4.10 -25.79 12.44
C ASN A 364 5.33 -25.08 11.85
N SER A 365 6.15 -24.42 12.67
CA SER A 365 7.33 -23.64 12.21
C SER A 365 8.63 -24.14 12.85
N PRO A 366 9.14 -25.33 12.48
CA PRO A 366 10.24 -25.99 13.21
C PRO A 366 11.59 -25.26 13.12
N ARG A 367 11.81 -24.44 12.08
CA ARG A 367 13.04 -23.67 11.86
C ARG A 367 12.97 -22.22 12.32
N LEU A 368 11.90 -21.83 13.00
CA LEU A 368 11.68 -20.46 13.43
C LEU A 368 12.81 -19.98 14.34
N GLN A 369 13.43 -18.85 13.99
CA GLN A 369 14.50 -18.23 14.79
C GLN A 369 14.04 -16.94 15.45
N LYS A 370 13.17 -16.18 14.78
CA LYS A 370 12.61 -14.93 15.29
C LYS A 370 11.09 -14.89 15.14
N LEU A 371 10.40 -14.64 16.24
CA LEU A 371 8.98 -14.29 16.26
C LEU A 371 8.83 -12.78 16.51
N THR A 372 7.97 -12.12 15.74
CA THR A 372 7.57 -10.73 15.96
C THR A 372 6.06 -10.67 16.20
N LEU A 373 5.64 -9.99 17.27
CA LEU A 373 4.23 -9.80 17.62
C LEU A 373 3.87 -8.32 17.51
N LYS A 374 2.96 -7.98 16.60
CA LYS A 374 2.45 -6.62 16.39
C LYS A 374 1.14 -6.42 17.16
N LEU A 375 1.22 -5.73 18.29
CA LEU A 375 0.05 -5.38 19.12
C LEU A 375 -0.69 -4.17 18.54
N GLU A 376 -2.00 -4.09 18.71
CA GLU A 376 -2.82 -3.01 18.13
C GLU A 376 -2.46 -1.65 18.73
N LYS A 377 -2.43 -0.59 17.89
CA LYS A 377 -2.20 0.79 18.36
C LYS A 377 -3.34 1.31 19.25
N SER A 378 -4.55 0.80 19.08
CA SER A 378 -5.75 1.26 19.79
C SER A 378 -6.23 0.28 20.85
N ASN A 379 -6.61 0.78 22.03
CA ASN A 379 -7.23 -0.01 23.12
C ASN A 379 -8.66 -0.49 22.83
N MET A 380 -9.19 -0.26 21.62
CA MET A 380 -10.49 -0.81 21.22
C MET A 380 -10.34 -2.32 21.04
N ARG A 381 -10.55 -3.08 22.13
CA ARG A 381 -10.53 -4.54 22.16
C ARG A 381 -11.67 -5.12 21.31
N ILE A 382 -11.49 -5.10 19.99
CA ILE A 382 -12.28 -5.92 19.10
C ILE A 382 -11.62 -7.29 19.14
N SER A 383 -12.22 -8.25 19.86
CA SER A 383 -11.73 -9.62 19.93
C SER A 383 -11.83 -10.28 18.55
N ARG A 384 -10.71 -10.27 17.81
CA ARG A 384 -10.52 -10.83 16.46
C ARG A 384 -9.73 -12.11 16.64
N ARG A 385 -10.34 -13.27 16.41
CA ARG A 385 -9.70 -14.51 16.86
C ARG A 385 -10.06 -15.74 16.07
N ILE A 386 -9.04 -16.54 15.80
CA ILE A 386 -9.18 -17.93 15.38
C ILE A 386 -9.26 -18.77 16.66
N ILE A 387 -10.26 -19.64 16.76
CA ILE A 387 -10.49 -20.48 17.94
C ILE A 387 -10.58 -21.93 17.50
N GLY A 388 -9.87 -22.82 18.19
CA GLY A 388 -10.06 -24.25 18.12
C GLY A 388 -9.77 -24.90 19.47
N GLU A 389 -9.84 -26.22 19.51
CA GLU A 389 -9.43 -27.02 20.66
C GLU A 389 -8.00 -27.54 20.44
N LEU A 390 -7.14 -27.45 21.46
CA LEU A 390 -5.81 -28.06 21.44
C LEU A 390 -5.84 -29.32 22.30
N THR A 391 -5.43 -30.44 21.73
CA THR A 391 -5.19 -31.69 22.46
C THR A 391 -3.83 -31.67 23.17
N GLU A 392 -2.83 -30.98 22.60
CA GLU A 392 -1.50 -30.80 23.18
C GLU A 392 -1.03 -29.34 23.00
N ILE A 393 -0.58 -28.73 24.10
CA ILE A 393 -0.10 -27.32 24.16
C ILE A 393 1.42 -27.24 23.90
N SER A 394 2.11 -28.38 23.77
CA SER A 394 3.56 -28.43 23.61
C SER A 394 4.00 -28.05 22.19
N PHE A 395 5.03 -27.21 22.11
CA PHE A 395 5.84 -26.94 20.92
C PHE A 395 7.31 -26.91 21.35
N THR A 396 8.23 -27.34 20.48
CA THR A 396 9.66 -27.42 20.83
C THR A 396 10.47 -26.21 20.37
N CYS A 397 10.08 -25.56 19.25
CA CYS A 397 10.72 -24.37 18.65
C CYS A 397 12.22 -24.21 19.00
N GLU A 398 13.02 -25.24 18.77
CA GLU A 398 14.38 -25.35 19.34
C GLU A 398 15.34 -24.26 18.84
N HIS A 399 15.02 -23.65 17.71
CA HIS A 399 15.81 -22.60 17.08
C HIS A 399 15.34 -21.17 17.43
N LEU A 400 14.20 -21.02 18.10
CA LEU A 400 13.64 -19.71 18.43
C LEU A 400 14.51 -19.05 19.50
N ASN A 401 15.20 -17.98 19.12
CA ASN A 401 16.12 -17.27 19.98
C ASN A 401 15.63 -15.85 20.31
N THR A 402 14.77 -15.26 19.46
CA THR A 402 14.33 -13.88 19.58
C THR A 402 12.82 -13.77 19.51
N VAL A 403 12.22 -13.10 20.49
CA VAL A 403 10.83 -12.63 20.44
C VAL A 403 10.84 -11.11 20.49
N GLU A 404 10.31 -10.49 19.44
CA GLU A 404 10.15 -9.05 19.32
C GLU A 404 8.67 -8.69 19.50
N VAL A 405 8.36 -7.75 20.39
CA VAL A 405 6.98 -7.25 20.60
C VAL A 405 6.93 -5.78 20.21
N ILE A 406 6.12 -5.45 19.22
CA ILE A 406 5.86 -4.08 18.77
C ILE A 406 4.52 -3.64 19.39
N CYS A 407 4.54 -2.62 20.25
CA CYS A 407 3.39 -2.25 21.07
C CYS A 407 3.36 -0.76 21.43
N SER A 408 2.26 -0.32 22.03
CA SER A 408 2.19 1.00 22.66
C SER A 408 3.05 1.04 23.93
N GLU A 409 3.43 2.24 24.39
CA GLU A 409 4.14 2.37 25.67
C GLU A 409 3.29 1.80 26.82
N ASN A 410 3.92 0.98 27.68
CA ASN A 410 3.29 0.31 28.82
C ASN A 410 2.10 -0.61 28.48
N ASP A 411 2.10 -1.23 27.29
CA ASP A 411 1.06 -2.18 26.91
C ASP A 411 1.05 -3.41 27.86
N PRO A 412 -0.06 -3.69 28.57
CA PRO A 412 -0.13 -4.78 29.54
C PRO A 412 0.00 -6.17 28.91
N GLN A 413 -0.24 -6.33 27.60
CA GLN A 413 -0.12 -7.64 26.95
C GLN A 413 1.32 -8.12 26.84
N VAL A 414 2.31 -7.22 26.95
CA VAL A 414 3.73 -7.61 26.93
C VAL A 414 4.03 -8.61 28.05
N ILE A 415 3.48 -8.40 29.25
CA ILE A 415 3.65 -9.29 30.40
C ILE A 415 2.99 -10.64 30.10
N THR A 416 1.77 -10.64 29.56
CA THR A 416 1.04 -11.85 29.21
C THR A 416 1.82 -12.70 28.18
N VAL A 417 2.46 -12.06 27.20
CA VAL A 417 3.31 -12.75 26.21
C VAL A 417 4.55 -13.34 26.88
N GLN A 418 5.22 -12.59 27.75
CA GLN A 418 6.39 -13.08 28.48
C GLN A 418 6.05 -14.30 29.35
N ASP A 419 4.95 -14.21 30.12
CA ASP A 419 4.46 -15.29 30.97
C ASP A 419 4.12 -16.55 30.15
N PHE A 420 3.52 -16.39 28.96
CA PHE A 420 3.24 -17.48 28.05
C PHE A 420 4.52 -18.26 27.66
N PHE A 421 5.59 -17.57 27.24
CA PHE A 421 6.83 -18.25 26.86
C PHE A 421 7.56 -18.86 28.06
N VAL A 422 7.57 -18.18 29.21
CA VAL A 422 8.17 -18.73 30.44
C VAL A 422 7.44 -19.99 30.90
N SER A 423 6.12 -19.96 30.93
CA SER A 423 5.30 -21.13 31.31
C SER A 423 5.41 -22.29 30.32
N SER A 424 5.77 -22.01 29.06
CA SER A 424 6.06 -23.00 28.02
C SER A 424 7.49 -23.54 28.06
N GLY A 425 8.31 -23.16 29.05
CA GLY A 425 9.69 -23.64 29.21
C GLY A 425 10.75 -22.89 28.38
N MET A 426 10.35 -21.86 27.63
CA MET A 426 11.22 -21.08 26.73
C MET A 426 11.95 -19.94 27.46
N THR A 427 12.82 -20.30 28.41
CA THR A 427 13.49 -19.33 29.31
C THR A 427 14.75 -18.67 28.73
N SER A 428 15.32 -19.22 27.65
CA SER A 428 16.54 -18.71 27.00
C SER A 428 16.28 -17.70 25.87
N VAL A 429 15.01 -17.44 25.55
CA VAL A 429 14.61 -16.56 24.46
C VAL A 429 14.83 -15.09 24.84
N GLN A 430 15.45 -14.32 23.95
CA GLN A 430 15.66 -12.89 24.14
C GLN A 430 14.41 -12.10 23.76
N PHE A 431 13.90 -11.31 24.70
CA PHE A 431 12.77 -10.41 24.49
C PHE A 431 13.25 -9.02 24.10
N HIS A 432 12.73 -8.51 22.97
CA HIS A 432 12.96 -7.15 22.51
C HIS A 432 11.62 -6.43 22.42
N ILE A 433 11.48 -5.30 23.11
CA ILE A 433 10.27 -4.47 23.05
C ILE A 433 10.58 -3.28 22.15
N LYS A 434 9.74 -3.08 21.14
CA LYS A 434 9.74 -1.90 20.29
C LYS A 434 8.42 -1.17 20.45
N HIS A 435 8.48 0.15 20.36
CA HIS A 435 7.29 0.97 20.42
C HIS A 435 6.85 1.39 19.02
N TRP A 436 5.53 1.47 18.82
CA TRP A 436 4.98 2.07 17.61
C TRP A 436 5.54 3.48 17.46
N SER A 437 6.00 3.82 16.25
CA SER A 437 6.39 5.20 15.96
C SER A 437 5.14 6.09 16.02
N PRO A 438 5.14 7.19 16.79
CA PRO A 438 4.01 8.11 16.88
C PRO A 438 3.67 8.78 15.53
N TYR A 439 4.56 8.69 14.54
CA TYR A 439 4.42 9.26 13.20
C TYR A 439 4.31 8.21 12.08
N ALA A 440 4.25 6.92 12.41
CA ALA A 440 4.02 5.88 11.40
C ALA A 440 2.53 5.90 10.98
N ASN A 441 2.22 6.75 10.00
CA ASN A 441 0.98 6.63 9.24
C ASN A 441 0.99 5.27 8.53
N ASP A 442 -0.10 4.51 8.63
CA ASP A 442 -0.21 3.19 7.98
C ASP A 442 -0.38 3.30 6.45
N LEU A 443 -0.42 4.51 5.90
CA LEU A 443 -0.45 4.77 4.47
C LEU A 443 0.92 4.46 3.82
N PRO A 444 0.93 3.77 2.65
CA PRO A 444 2.10 3.57 1.82
C PRO A 444 2.88 4.88 1.58
N ALA A 445 4.21 4.80 1.53
CA ALA A 445 5.08 5.97 1.42
C ALA A 445 4.75 6.87 0.21
N PHE A 446 4.32 6.29 -0.92
CA PHE A 446 3.98 7.04 -2.14
C PHE A 446 2.65 7.83 -2.04
N ILE A 447 1.79 7.49 -1.08
CA ILE A 447 0.53 8.22 -0.84
C ILE A 447 0.78 9.45 0.03
N ARG A 448 1.87 9.48 0.79
CA ARG A 448 2.19 10.61 1.66
C ARG A 448 2.56 11.81 0.77
N SER A 449 1.90 12.94 0.98
CA SER A 449 2.41 14.21 0.47
C SER A 449 3.83 14.41 1.02
N ILE A 450 4.77 14.73 0.12
CA ILE A 450 6.18 14.96 0.47
C ILE A 450 6.29 16.33 1.15
#